data_AF-A0A3D9AN51-F1
#
_entry.id   AF-A0A3D9AN51-F1
#
_cell.length_a   1.000
_cell.length_b   1.000
_cell.length_c   1.000
_cell.angle_alpha   90.00
_cell.angle_beta   90.00
_cell.angle_gamma   90.00
#
_symmetry.space_group_name_H-M   'P 1'
#
loop_
_entity.id
_entity.type
_entity.pdbx_description
1 polymer ?
#
loop_
_entity_poly.entity_id
_entity_poly.type
_entity_poly.pdbx_seq_one_letter_code
_entity_poly.pdbx_strand_id
1 'polypeptide(L)' 'YQNKYETRDHAKSSVFEYIETFYNTQRRHSALGNLTIREYQNLMSNQSKNVA' A
#
# COMPACT_ATOMS: atom_id res chain seq x y z
N TYR A 1 -4.03 19.08 -8.36
CA TYR A 1 -4.57 19.40 -7.03
C TYR A 1 -3.46 19.27 -6.01
N GLN A 2 -3.26 20.29 -5.17
CA GLN A 2 -2.32 20.26 -4.05
C GLN A 2 -3.12 20.41 -2.76
N ASN A 3 -3.03 19.45 -1.85
CA ASN A 3 -3.63 19.56 -0.53
C ASN A 3 -2.85 20.59 0.28
N LYS A 4 -3.56 21.55 0.88
CA LYS A 4 -2.99 22.49 1.84
C LYS A 4 -3.22 21.91 3.24
N TYR A 5 -2.13 21.73 3.98
CA TYR A 5 -2.17 21.26 5.36
C TYR A 5 -1.80 22.40 6.29
N GLU A 6 -2.56 22.54 7.38
CA GLU A 6 -2.31 23.55 8.40
C GLU A 6 -1.06 23.23 9.23
N THR A 7 -0.81 21.93 9.46
CA THR A 7 0.34 21.45 10.23
C THR A 7 1.02 20.28 9.52
N ARG A 8 2.30 20.07 9.84
CA ARG A 8 3.06 18.92 9.36
C ARG A 8 2.44 17.60 9.82
N ASP A 9 1.83 17.56 11.01
CA ASP A 9 1.25 16.34 11.54
C ASP A 9 -0.06 15.97 10.83
N HIS A 10 -0.89 16.95 10.44
CA HIS A 10 -2.03 16.69 9.55
C HIS A 10 -1.57 16.11 8.20
N ALA A 11 -0.50 16.64 7.62
CA ALA A 11 0.06 16.10 6.38
C ALA A 11 0.52 14.64 6.55
N LYS A 12 1.24 14.33 7.64
CA LYS A 12 1.69 12.96 7.94
C LYS A 12 0.52 12.00 8.08
N SER A 13 -0.50 12.37 8.85
CA SER A 13 -1.68 11.52 9.06
C SER A 13 -2.42 11.25 7.75
N SER A 14 -2.61 12.28 6.92
CA SER A 14 -3.26 12.13 5.61
C SER A 14 -2.45 11.23 4.66
N VAL A 15 -1.12 11.33 4.65
CA VAL A 15 -0.25 10.46 3.85
C VAL A 15 -0.28 9.03 4.40
N PHE A 16 -0.22 8.85 5.71
CA PHE A 16 -0.29 7.54 6.35
C PHE A 16 -1.62 6.84 6.01
N GLU A 17 -2.74 7.55 6.17
CA GLU A 17 -4.06 7.03 5.82
C GLU A 17 -4.14 6.63 4.35
N TYR A 18 -3.63 7.48 3.43
CA TYR A 18 -3.59 7.15 2.01
C TYR A 18 -2.78 5.87 1.74
N ILE A 19 -1.62 5.71 2.39
CA ILE A 19 -0.76 4.55 2.21
C ILE A 19 -1.45 3.28 2.71
N GLU A 20 -1.98 3.30 3.94
CA GLU A 20 -2.53 2.11 4.59
C GLU A 20 -3.90 1.69 4.06
N THR A 21 -4.76 2.65 3.71
CA THR A 21 -6.15 2.37 3.36
C THR A 21 -6.39 2.23 1.87
N PHE A 22 -5.59 2.86 1.03
CA PHE A 22 -5.76 2.85 -0.43
C PHE A 22 -4.54 2.30 -1.16
N TYR A 23 -3.34 2.84 -0.93
CA TYR A 23 -2.16 2.47 -1.71
C TYR A 23 -1.80 1.00 -1.52
N ASN A 24 -1.70 0.53 -0.27
CA ASN A 24 -1.28 -0.83 0.02
C ASN A 24 -2.37 -1.87 -0.28
N THR A 25 -3.65 -1.49 -0.17
CA THR A 25 -4.79 -2.42 -0.15
C THR A 25 -5.64 -2.39 -1.42
N GLN A 26 -5.69 -1.28 -2.16
CA GLN A 26 -6.61 -1.08 -3.30
C GLN A 26 -5.86 -0.73 -4.59
N ARG A 27 -4.79 0.07 -4.53
CA ARG A 27 -4.02 0.44 -5.72
C ARG A 27 -3.37 -0.80 -6.32
N ARG A 28 -3.66 -1.06 -7.59
CA ARG A 28 -3.06 -2.16 -8.35
C ARG A 28 -1.83 -1.67 -9.12
N HIS A 29 -0.81 -2.51 -9.19
CA HIS A 29 0.47 -2.20 -9.81
C HIS A 29 0.75 -3.15 -10.97
N SER A 30 0.87 -2.60 -12.18
CA SER A 30 1.15 -3.41 -13.39
C SER A 30 2.44 -4.22 -13.28
N ALA A 31 3.48 -3.65 -12.67
CA ALA A 31 4.74 -4.34 -12.39
C ALA A 31 4.61 -5.56 -11.47
N LEU A 32 3.54 -5.63 -10.66
CA LEU A 32 3.26 -6.75 -9.76
C LEU A 32 2.25 -7.74 -10.36
N GLY A 33 2.10 -7.77 -11.68
CA GLY A 33 1.08 -8.60 -12.34
C GLY A 33 -0.33 -8.05 -12.11
N ASN A 34 -0.45 -6.73 -11.99
CA ASN A 34 -1.70 -6.04 -11.68
C ASN A 34 -2.29 -6.49 -10.33
N LEU A 35 -1.45 -6.62 -9.29
CA LEU A 35 -1.85 -6.92 -7.91
C LEU A 35 -1.67 -5.71 -7.00
N THR A 36 -2.36 -5.70 -5.87
CA THR A 36 -2.05 -4.75 -4.78
C THR A 36 -0.80 -5.16 -4.03
N ILE A 37 -0.19 -4.22 -3.30
CA ILE A 37 0.99 -4.52 -2.46
C ILE A 37 0.67 -5.64 -1.46
N ARG A 38 -0.50 -5.58 -0.83
CA ARG A 38 -0.95 -6.58 0.15
C ARG A 38 -1.17 -7.95 -0.49
N GLU A 39 -1.82 -8.01 -1.65
CA GLU A 39 -2.00 -9.26 -2.41
C GLU A 39 -0.64 -9.88 -2.76
N TYR A 40 0.28 -9.07 -3.27
CA TYR A 40 1.62 -9.52 -3.65
C TYR A 40 2.40 -10.09 -2.46
N GLN A 41 2.40 -9.40 -1.31
CA GLN A 41 3.06 -9.89 -0.10
C GLN A 41 2.44 -11.21 0.42
N ASN A 42 1.11 -11.34 0.37
CA ASN A 42 0.42 -12.58 0.74
C ASN A 42 0.83 -13.74 -0.17
N LEU A 43 0.93 -13.52 -1.48
CA LEU A 43 1.43 -14.54 -2.40
C LEU A 43 2.86 -14.96 -2.09
N MET A 44 3.77 -13.99 -1.88
CA MET A 44 5.17 -14.29 -1.55
C MET A 44 5.31 -15.05 -0.22
N SER A 45 4.60 -14.63 0.82
CA SER A 45 4.64 -15.30 2.13
C SER A 45 4.10 -16.74 2.07
N ASN A 46 3.06 -16.98 1.28
CA ASN A 46 2.51 -18.32 1.08
C ASN A 46 3.45 -19.22 0.26
N GLN A 47 4.17 -18.67 -0.72
CA GLN A 47 5.20 -19.41 -1.45
C GLN A 47 6.32 -19.88 -0.51
N SER A 48 6.83 -19.01 0.36
CA SER A 48 7.86 -19.39 1.33
C SER A 48 7.41 -20.48 2.31
N LYS A 49 6.10 -20.55 2.63
CA LYS A 49 5.54 -21.58 3.51
C LYS A 49 5.37 -22.94 2.85
N ASN A 50 5.23 -22.99 1.52
CA ASN A 50 5.04 -24.24 0.76
C ASN A 50 6.36 -24.91 0.36
N VAL A 51 7.50 -24.26 0.59
CA VAL A 51 8.85 -24.76 0.25
C VAL A 51 9.56 -25.34 1.49
N ALA A 52 8.96 -25.26 2.68
CA ALA A 52 9.39 -25.91 3.91
C ALA A 52 8.63 -27.23 4.14
#